data_AF-A0A9X8QBE0-F1
#
_entry.id   AF-A0A9X8QBE0-F1
#
_cell.length_a   1.000
_cell.length_b   1.000
_cell.length_c   1.000
_cell.angle_alpha   90.00
_cell.angle_beta   90.00
_cell.angle_gamma   90.00
#
_symmetry.space_group_name_H-M   'P 1'
#
loop_
_entity.id
_entity.type
_entity.pdbx_description
1 polymer ?
#
loop_
_entity_poly.entity_id
_entity_poly.type
_entity_poly.pdbx_seq_one_letter_code
_entity_poly.pdbx_strand_id
1 'polypeptide(L)'
;MSLNMHLGEVQAQTESMNSLCIATIQGMEQIIHSIDAFALDTVLQGQTYSSAKAYFLQTFRPLAQRSIYLCEELILQNDAFPRGFQSQVASTDVIEQEILEQIREIDRMIASTETIDQAMPISGLDAMANLFAVMRGKTERKVRTPI
;
A
#
# COMPACT_ATOMS: atom_id res chain seq x y z
N MET A 1 13.15 -11.85 8.40
CA MET A 1 12.10 -11.90 7.37
C MET A 1 12.72 -11.31 6.12
N SER A 2 12.55 -11.93 4.95
CA SER A 2 13.12 -11.37 3.73
C SER A 2 12.26 -10.22 3.19
N LEU A 3 12.89 -9.14 2.75
CA LEU A 3 12.19 -7.99 2.14
C LEU A 3 11.99 -8.27 0.64
N ASN A 4 10.83 -8.81 0.28
CA ASN A 4 10.44 -9.04 -1.11
C ASN A 4 9.16 -8.26 -1.40
N MET A 5 9.27 -7.22 -2.23
CA MET A 5 8.15 -6.40 -2.67
C MET A 5 8.04 -6.47 -4.20
N HIS A 6 6.98 -7.13 -4.66
CA HIS A 6 6.61 -7.23 -6.06
C HIS A 6 5.50 -6.22 -6.35
N LEU A 7 5.84 -5.12 -7.02
CA LEU A 7 4.92 -4.00 -7.19
C LEU A 7 3.70 -4.36 -8.01
N GLY A 8 3.86 -5.20 -9.04
CA GLY A 8 2.74 -5.66 -9.86
C GLY A 8 1.74 -6.50 -9.07
N GLU A 9 2.22 -7.37 -8.17
CA GLU A 9 1.34 -8.19 -7.32
C GLU A 9 0.61 -7.33 -6.28
N VAL A 10 1.33 -6.40 -5.65
CA VAL A 10 0.74 -5.47 -4.67
C VAL A 10 -0.31 -4.59 -5.34
N GLN A 11 -0.04 -4.06 -6.54
CA GLN A 11 -1.03 -3.28 -7.30
C GLN A 11 -2.28 -4.10 -7.63
N ALA A 12 -2.11 -5.32 -8.14
CA ALA A 12 -3.25 -6.20 -8.44
C ALA A 12 -4.08 -6.52 -7.18
N GLN A 13 -3.42 -6.75 -6.03
CA GLN A 13 -4.10 -6.94 -4.75
C GLN A 13 -4.82 -5.67 -4.30
N THR A 14 -4.20 -4.50 -4.45
CA THR A 14 -4.80 -3.21 -4.15
C THR A 14 -6.08 -3.01 -4.96
N GLU A 15 -6.03 -3.21 -6.28
CA GLU A 15 -7.18 -3.08 -7.18
C GLU A 15 -8.32 -4.06 -6.85
N SER A 16 -7.97 -5.32 -6.55
CA SER A 16 -8.92 -6.35 -6.15
C SER A 16 -9.66 -5.97 -4.86
N MET A 17 -8.91 -5.51 -3.85
CA MET A 17 -9.48 -5.07 -2.58
C MET A 17 -10.34 -3.83 -2.73
N ASN A 18 -9.92 -2.86 -3.56
CA ASN A 18 -10.72 -1.67 -3.86
C ASN A 18 -12.03 -2.04 -4.56
N SER A 19 -11.98 -2.99 -5.51
CA SER A 19 -13.18 -3.48 -6.20
C SER A 19 -14.18 -4.11 -5.23
N LEU A 20 -13.70 -4.91 -4.27
CA LEU A 20 -14.53 -5.49 -3.22
C LEU A 20 -15.18 -4.41 -2.34
N CYS A 21 -14.41 -3.40 -1.93
CA CYS A 21 -14.91 -2.28 -1.13
C CYS A 21 -15.98 -1.48 -1.89
N ILE A 22 -15.76 -1.18 -3.17
CA ILE A 22 -16.73 -0.48 -4.03
C ILE A 22 -18.03 -1.29 -4.14
N ALA A 23 -17.94 -2.60 -4.40
CA ALA A 23 -19.13 -3.46 -4.46
C ALA A 23 -19.88 -3.50 -3.13
N THR A 24 -19.14 -3.49 -2.01
CA THR A 24 -19.73 -3.45 -0.66
C THR A 24 -20.42 -2.12 -0.39
N ILE A 25 -19.82 -0.99 -0.78
CA ILE A 25 -20.43 0.34 -0.65
C ILE A 25 -21.76 0.37 -1.40
N GLN A 26 -21.77 -0.02 -2.67
CA GLN A 26 -22.98 -0.05 -3.50
C GLN A 26 -24.08 -0.94 -2.88
N GLY A 27 -23.71 -2.12 -2.38
CA GLY A 27 -24.65 -3.00 -1.70
C GLY A 27 -25.24 -2.39 -0.42
N MET A 28 -24.41 -1.73 0.38
CA MET A 28 -24.85 -1.05 1.61
C MET A 28 -25.73 0.16 1.32
N GLU A 29 -25.44 0.93 0.28
CA GLU A 29 -26.30 2.04 -0.19
C GLU A 29 -27.68 1.52 -0.59
N GLN A 30 -27.75 0.40 -1.32
CA GLN A 30 -29.01 -0.24 -1.68
C GLN A 30 -29.79 -0.75 -0.44
N ILE A 31 -29.08 -1.29 0.56
CA ILE A 31 -29.70 -1.69 1.83
C ILE A 31 -30.28 -0.48 2.56
N ILE A 32 -29.55 0.64 2.64
CA ILE A 32 -30.03 1.87 3.27
C ILE A 32 -31.29 2.36 2.54
N HIS A 33 -31.28 2.40 1.21
CA HIS A 33 -32.44 2.81 0.42
C HIS A 33 -33.66 1.93 0.69
N SER A 34 -33.45 0.61 0.77
CA SER A 34 -34.52 -0.36 1.06
C SER A 34 -35.08 -0.20 2.47
N ILE A 35 -34.22 0.09 3.46
CA ILE A 35 -34.65 0.38 4.83
C ILE A 35 -35.47 1.67 4.88
N ASP A 36 -35.02 2.72 4.19
CA ASP A 36 -35.73 4.00 4.16
C ASP A 36 -37.10 3.86 3.49
N ALA A 37 -37.19 3.11 2.38
CA ALA A 37 -38.47 2.79 1.73
C ALA A 37 -39.39 1.98 2.66
N PHE A 38 -38.87 0.94 3.33
CA PHE A 38 -39.64 0.14 4.27
C PHE A 38 -40.15 0.96 5.46
N ALA A 39 -39.35 1.89 5.96
CA ALA A 39 -39.74 2.76 7.06
C ALA A 39 -40.87 3.72 6.68
N LEU A 40 -40.88 4.24 5.45
CA LEU A 40 -41.87 5.17 4.93
C LEU A 40 -43.16 4.50 4.44
N ASP A 41 -43.16 3.17 4.26
CA ASP A 41 -44.33 2.43 3.81
C ASP A 41 -45.54 2.63 4.74
N THR A 42 -46.68 3.02 4.19
CA THR A 42 -47.90 3.30 4.96
C THR A 42 -48.88 2.12 4.99
N VAL A 43 -48.66 1.08 4.20
CA VAL A 43 -49.52 -0.11 4.11
C VAL A 43 -49.23 -1.08 5.25
N LEU A 44 -47.95 -1.27 5.57
CA LEU A 44 -47.47 -2.15 6.63
C LEU A 44 -47.59 -1.46 7.99
N GLN A 45 -48.68 -1.75 8.70
CA GLN A 45 -49.07 -1.12 9.98
C GLN A 45 -49.23 -2.14 11.12
N GLY A 46 -49.34 -1.63 12.35
CA GLY A 46 -49.48 -2.44 13.55
C GLY A 46 -48.16 -2.67 14.27
N GLN A 47 -48.22 -3.13 15.53
CA GLN A 47 -47.07 -3.15 16.43
C GLN A 47 -45.87 -3.93 15.88
N THR A 48 -46.11 -5.07 15.21
CA THR A 48 -45.05 -5.90 14.61
C THR A 48 -44.24 -5.12 13.58
N TYR A 49 -44.92 -4.44 12.64
CA TYR A 49 -44.24 -3.66 11.60
C TYR A 49 -43.61 -2.39 12.17
N SER A 50 -44.26 -1.72 13.14
CA SER A 50 -43.65 -0.57 13.83
C SER A 50 -42.34 -0.94 14.52
N SER A 51 -42.31 -2.07 15.24
CA SER A 51 -41.08 -2.58 15.87
C SER A 51 -40.01 -2.96 14.85
N ALA A 52 -40.38 -3.60 13.74
CA ALA A 52 -39.44 -3.94 12.68
C ALA A 52 -38.83 -2.70 12.03
N LYS A 53 -39.65 -1.71 11.66
CA LYS A 53 -39.18 -0.43 11.08
C LYS A 53 -38.22 0.28 12.03
N ALA A 54 -38.57 0.37 13.32
CA ALA A 54 -37.70 0.95 14.33
C ALA A 54 -36.35 0.20 14.42
N TYR A 55 -36.38 -1.13 14.45
CA TYR A 55 -35.17 -1.94 14.50
C TYR A 55 -34.25 -1.73 13.29
N PHE A 56 -34.80 -1.75 12.07
CA PHE A 56 -34.01 -1.51 10.85
C PHE A 56 -33.42 -0.09 10.82
N LEU A 57 -34.20 0.93 11.17
CA LEU A 57 -33.74 2.32 11.21
C LEU A 57 -32.67 2.57 12.29
N GLN A 58 -32.82 1.96 13.47
CA GLN A 58 -31.95 2.25 14.61
C GLN A 58 -30.73 1.34 14.67
N THR A 59 -30.77 0.17 14.04
CA THR A 59 -29.68 -0.84 14.12
C THR A 59 -29.02 -1.05 12.77
N PHE A 60 -29.78 -1.47 11.76
CA PHE A 60 -29.22 -1.90 10.48
C PHE A 60 -28.78 -0.73 9.60
N ARG A 61 -29.54 0.37 9.58
CA ARG A 61 -29.18 1.55 8.79
C ARG A 61 -27.85 2.17 9.25
N PRO A 62 -27.61 2.41 10.56
CA PRO A 62 -26.29 2.86 11.04
C PRO A 62 -25.17 1.84 10.82
N LEU A 63 -25.47 0.54 10.87
CA LEU A 63 -24.50 -0.51 10.58
C LEU A 63 -24.05 -0.47 9.12
N ALA A 64 -24.99 -0.37 8.18
CA ALA A 64 -24.69 -0.24 6.76
C ALA A 64 -23.85 1.03 6.47
N GLN A 65 -24.17 2.15 7.12
CA GLN A 65 -23.36 3.37 7.04
C GLN A 65 -21.93 3.15 7.55
N ARG A 66 -21.75 2.48 8.69
CA ARG A 66 -20.41 2.13 9.20
C ARG A 66 -19.64 1.22 8.25
N SER A 67 -20.29 0.27 7.61
CA SER A 67 -19.66 -0.59 6.59
C SER A 67 -19.18 0.23 5.38
N ILE A 68 -19.94 1.24 4.95
CA ILE A 68 -19.52 2.17 3.90
C ILE A 68 -18.25 2.93 4.34
N TYR A 69 -18.29 3.58 5.51
CA TYR A 69 -17.13 4.33 6.02
C TYR A 69 -15.86 3.48 6.15
N LEU A 70 -16.01 2.23 6.61
CA LEU A 70 -14.88 1.31 6.70
C LEU A 70 -14.30 1.00 5.31
N CYS A 71 -15.15 0.78 4.30
CA CYS A 71 -14.70 0.53 2.94
C CYS A 71 -14.00 1.74 2.32
N GLU A 72 -14.49 2.96 2.58
CA GLU A 72 -13.85 4.20 2.13
C GLU A 72 -12.45 4.36 2.73
N GLU A 73 -12.31 4.12 4.04
CA GLU A 73 -11.01 4.18 4.72
C GLU A 73 -10.06 3.06 4.23
N LEU A 74 -10.58 1.85 4.03
CA LEU A 74 -9.79 0.75 3.50
C LEU A 74 -9.25 1.07 2.10
N ILE A 75 -10.07 1.64 1.21
CA ILE A 75 -9.61 2.08 -0.11
C ILE A 75 -8.48 3.09 0.06
N LEU A 76 -8.68 4.13 0.88
CA LEU A 76 -7.68 5.18 1.10
C LEU A 76 -6.32 4.61 1.55
N GLN A 77 -6.32 3.74 2.55
CA GLN A 77 -5.11 3.15 3.12
C GLN A 77 -4.44 2.16 2.15
N ASN A 78 -5.24 1.33 1.50
CA ASN A 78 -4.77 0.33 0.53
C ASN A 78 -4.10 0.98 -0.68
N ASP A 79 -4.58 2.16 -1.06
CA ASP A 79 -4.00 3.02 -2.07
C ASP A 79 -2.73 3.78 -1.60
N ALA A 80 -2.71 4.19 -0.33
CA ALA A 80 -1.59 4.94 0.24
C ALA A 80 -0.33 4.07 0.38
N PHE A 81 -0.48 2.79 0.72
CA PHE A 81 0.62 1.86 0.91
C PHE A 81 1.57 1.75 -0.31
N PRO A 82 1.12 1.33 -1.51
CA PRO A 82 2.02 1.20 -2.66
C PRO A 82 2.59 2.55 -3.10
N ARG A 83 1.82 3.64 -3.01
CA ARG A 83 2.33 5.00 -3.32
C ARG A 83 3.43 5.44 -2.36
N GLY A 84 3.25 5.18 -1.06
CA GLY A 84 4.22 5.47 -0.03
C GLY A 84 5.52 4.72 -0.28
N PHE A 85 5.43 3.42 -0.56
CA PHE A 85 6.58 2.61 -0.93
C PHE A 85 7.29 3.15 -2.18
N GLN A 86 6.55 3.44 -3.25
CA GLN A 86 7.13 3.93 -4.50
C GLN A 86 7.82 5.28 -4.36
N SER A 87 7.29 6.17 -3.51
CA SER A 87 7.88 7.47 -3.27
C SER A 87 9.10 7.45 -2.33
N GLN A 88 9.16 6.51 -1.39
CA GLN A 88 10.14 6.53 -0.30
C GLN A 88 11.22 5.45 -0.42
N VAL A 89 10.93 4.35 -1.11
CA VAL A 89 11.80 3.17 -1.18
C VAL A 89 12.28 2.92 -2.60
N ALA A 90 11.38 2.57 -3.52
CA ALA A 90 11.73 2.24 -4.90
C ALA A 90 10.54 2.28 -5.85
N SER A 91 10.76 2.72 -7.09
CA SER A 91 9.76 2.68 -8.17
C SER A 91 9.67 1.32 -8.89
N THR A 92 10.49 0.34 -8.48
CA THR A 92 10.57 -1.00 -9.06
C THR A 92 10.46 -2.05 -7.95
N ASP A 93 10.35 -3.31 -8.35
CA ASP A 93 10.46 -4.45 -7.44
C ASP A 93 11.72 -4.35 -6.57
N VAL A 94 11.58 -4.82 -5.34
CA VAL A 94 12.65 -4.88 -4.34
C VAL A 94 12.76 -6.30 -3.85
N ILE A 95 13.85 -6.95 -4.22
CA ILE A 95 14.20 -8.31 -3.79
C ILE A 95 15.48 -8.19 -2.97
N GLU A 96 15.39 -8.51 -1.68
CA GLU A 96 16.50 -8.31 -0.74
C GLU A 96 17.80 -8.95 -1.22
N GLN A 97 17.72 -10.16 -1.77
CA GLN A 97 18.90 -10.88 -2.26
C GLN A 97 19.60 -10.14 -3.41
N GLU A 98 18.84 -9.55 -4.34
CA GLU A 98 19.40 -8.76 -5.43
C GLU A 98 20.06 -7.48 -4.91
N ILE A 99 19.44 -6.84 -3.91
CA ILE A 99 19.99 -5.64 -3.29
C ILE A 99 21.30 -5.95 -2.54
N LEU A 100 21.36 -7.08 -1.82
CA LEU A 100 22.58 -7.52 -1.14
C LEU A 100 23.70 -7.83 -2.14
N GLU A 101 23.39 -8.43 -3.28
CA GLU A 101 24.38 -8.69 -4.32
C GLU A 101 24.86 -7.38 -4.99
N GLN A 102 23.96 -6.43 -5.23
CA GLN A 102 24.34 -5.09 -5.70
C GLN A 102 25.28 -4.37 -4.73
N ILE A 103 25.06 -4.48 -3.42
CA ILE A 103 25.97 -3.91 -2.41
C ILE A 103 27.35 -4.56 -2.52
N ARG A 104 27.43 -5.89 -2.62
CA ARG A 104 28.71 -6.61 -2.76
C ARG A 104 29.47 -6.21 -4.03
N GLU A 105 28.77 -6.04 -5.14
CA GLU A 105 29.38 -5.57 -6.39
C GLU A 105 29.89 -4.14 -6.26
N ILE A 106 29.15 -3.25 -5.59
CA ILE A 106 29.62 -1.89 -5.33
C ILE A 106 30.85 -1.90 -4.41
N ASP A 107 30.88 -2.75 -3.38
CA ASP A 107 32.04 -2.91 -2.50
C ASP A 107 33.28 -3.39 -3.28
N ARG A 108 33.10 -4.33 -4.24
CA ARG A 108 34.18 -4.78 -5.14
C ARG A 108 34.69 -3.65 -6.03
N MET A 109 33.79 -2.84 -6.59
CA MET A 109 34.17 -1.68 -7.42
C MET A 109 34.95 -0.64 -6.63
N ILE A 110 34.53 -0.32 -5.39
CA ILE A 110 35.25 0.59 -4.50
C ILE A 110 36.66 0.05 -4.25
N ALA A 111 36.79 -1.20 -3.80
CA ALA A 111 38.09 -1.81 -3.50
C ALA A 111 39.02 -1.86 -4.73
N SER A 112 38.47 -2.17 -5.91
CA SER A 112 39.24 -2.15 -7.17
C SER A 112 39.72 -0.73 -7.52
N THR A 113 38.86 0.27 -7.32
CA THR A 113 39.17 1.68 -7.60
C THR A 113 40.28 2.18 -6.68
N GLU A 114 40.20 1.88 -5.39
CA GLU A 114 41.25 2.19 -4.40
C GLU A 114 42.57 1.48 -4.72
N THR A 115 42.53 0.22 -5.16
CA THR A 115 43.73 -0.55 -5.53
C THR A 115 44.43 0.05 -6.75
N ILE A 116 43.66 0.48 -7.76
CA ILE A 116 44.21 1.12 -8.97
C ILE A 116 44.83 2.47 -8.61
N ASP A 117 44.18 3.27 -7.76
CA ASP A 117 44.69 4.58 -7.33
C ASP A 117 46.02 4.46 -6.58
N GLN A 118 46.16 3.44 -5.73
CA GLN A 118 47.41 3.13 -5.02
C GLN A 118 48.53 2.66 -5.96
N ALA A 119 48.19 1.90 -7.01
CA ALA A 119 49.17 1.41 -7.98
C ALA A 119 49.60 2.50 -8.98
N MET A 120 48.70 3.41 -9.33
CA MET A 120 48.93 4.53 -10.24
C MET A 120 47.95 5.66 -9.90
N PRO A 121 48.41 6.81 -9.38
CA PRO A 121 47.53 7.93 -9.06
C PRO A 121 46.93 8.51 -10.35
N ILE A 122 45.64 8.29 -10.58
CA ILE A 122 44.91 8.80 -11.74
C ILE A 122 43.92 9.87 -11.27
N SER A 123 44.08 11.10 -11.78
CA SER A 123 43.17 12.20 -11.45
C SER A 123 41.72 11.87 -11.88
N GLY A 124 40.77 11.92 -10.94
CA GLY A 124 39.34 11.62 -11.16
C GLY A 124 38.88 10.23 -10.68
N LEU A 125 39.79 9.35 -10.26
CA LEU A 125 39.47 8.03 -9.72
C LEU A 125 38.84 8.13 -8.31
N ASP A 126 39.24 9.15 -7.55
CA ASP A 126 38.65 9.59 -6.28
C ASP A 126 37.17 10.00 -6.42
N ALA A 127 36.83 10.72 -7.49
CA ALA A 127 35.45 11.10 -7.79
C ALA A 127 34.58 9.88 -8.10
N MET A 128 35.13 8.86 -8.78
CA MET A 128 34.43 7.59 -9.03
C MET A 128 34.22 6.78 -7.74
N ALA A 129 35.23 6.67 -6.88
CA ALA A 129 35.09 6.01 -5.57
C ALA A 129 33.98 6.67 -4.72
N ASN A 130 33.95 8.00 -4.69
CA ASN A 130 32.90 8.76 -4.00
C ASN A 130 31.50 8.50 -4.59
N LEU A 131 31.38 8.40 -5.93
CA LEU A 131 30.11 8.06 -6.58
C LEU A 131 29.64 6.65 -6.17
N PHE A 132 30.53 5.67 -6.17
CA PHE A 132 30.21 4.31 -5.72
C PHE A 132 29.78 4.27 -4.26
N ALA A 133 30.45 5.01 -3.37
CA ALA A 133 30.06 5.12 -1.97
C ALA A 133 28.65 5.73 -1.79
N VAL A 134 28.30 6.76 -2.58
CA VAL A 134 26.95 7.33 -2.58
C VAL A 134 25.91 6.33 -3.08
N MET A 135 26.22 5.58 -4.14
CA MET A 135 25.32 4.54 -4.66
C MET A 135 25.10 3.43 -3.63
N ARG A 136 26.17 2.96 -2.97
CA ARG A 136 26.10 1.99 -1.87
C ARG A 136 25.13 2.44 -0.78
N GLY A 137 25.28 3.69 -0.31
CA GLY A 137 24.41 4.25 0.72
C GLY A 137 22.93 4.36 0.29
N LYS A 138 22.66 4.67 -0.99
CA LYS A 138 21.28 4.66 -1.53
C LYS A 138 20.70 3.24 -1.57
N THR A 139 21.50 2.24 -1.96
CA THR A 139 21.09 0.84 -2.03
C THR A 139 20.83 0.26 -0.63
N GLU A 140 21.68 0.57 0.35
CA GLU A 140 21.48 0.16 1.76
C GLU A 140 20.20 0.75 2.38
N ARG A 141 19.83 1.98 2.00
CA ARG A 141 18.60 2.61 2.49
C ARG A 141 17.37 1.81 2.11
N LYS A 142 17.32 1.20 0.91
CA LYS A 142 16.18 0.38 0.47
C LYS A 142 15.87 -0.80 1.39
N VAL A 143 16.87 -1.37 2.07
CA VAL A 143 16.71 -2.49 3.02
C VAL A 143 16.38 -2.01 4.43
N ARG A 144 16.72 -0.75 4.76
CA ARG A 144 16.62 -0.21 6.13
C ARG A 144 15.37 0.66 6.35
N THR A 145 14.74 1.15 5.30
CA THR A 145 13.51 1.96 5.43
C THR A 145 12.37 1.08 5.97
N PRO A 146 11.81 1.38 7.16
CA PRO A 146 10.61 0.70 7.62
C PRO A 146 9.44 1.03 6.68
N ILE A 147 8.72 0.01 6.24
CA ILE A 147 7.48 0.12 5.45
C ILE A 147 6.30 0.28 6.40
#